data_AF-A0A6A5VAN1-F1
#
_entry.id   AF-A0A6A5VAN1-F1
#
_cell.length_a   1.000
_cell.length_b   1.000
_cell.length_c   1.000
_cell.angle_alpha   90.00
_cell.angle_beta   90.00
_cell.angle_gamma   90.00
#
_symmetry.space_group_name_H-M   'P 1'
#
loop_
_entity.id
_entity.type
_entity.pdbx_description
1 polymer ?
#
loop_
_entity_poly.entity_id
_entity_poly.type
_entity_poly.pdbx_seq_one_letter_code
_entity_poly.pdbx_strand_id
1 'polypeptide(L)'
;MKFTTITFLSTLLAPLVCAAALSPANINALAARDNNTENFKDVVGYALPDGTRKIDFYLDGALEGSAVETKDGEIRKVEFLDATGAPISLDDLDTAGGLSKRVSKFQFAIKFAKLLAKYGKRAWDFFYCIGLNVGWKCSDDFIDCAAQGTPPWTCAEGIVCVGAAAVRCR
;
A
#
# COMPACT_ATOMS: atom_id res chain seq x y z
N MET A 1 37.80 -4.45 -54.07
CA MET A 1 36.73 -5.09 -53.27
C MET A 1 36.64 -4.38 -51.93
N LYS A 2 35.46 -3.89 -51.57
CA LYS A 2 35.17 -3.19 -50.31
C LYS A 2 34.85 -4.25 -49.24
N PHE A 3 35.41 -4.15 -48.04
CA PHE A 3 34.91 -4.87 -46.87
C PHE A 3 34.54 -3.88 -45.78
N THR A 4 33.26 -3.92 -45.45
CA THR A 4 32.51 -3.00 -44.61
C THR A 4 32.68 -3.39 -43.15
N THR A 5 33.00 -2.40 -42.32
CA THR A 5 32.96 -2.43 -40.84
C THR A 5 31.53 -2.64 -40.36
N ILE A 6 31.30 -3.57 -39.41
CA ILE A 6 30.03 -3.68 -38.68
C ILE A 6 30.35 -3.56 -37.19
N THR A 7 30.05 -2.39 -36.63
CA THR A 7 30.08 -2.11 -35.20
C THR A 7 28.70 -2.43 -34.62
N PHE A 8 28.58 -3.46 -33.79
CA PHE A 8 27.35 -3.72 -33.03
C PHE A 8 27.33 -2.85 -31.78
N LEU A 9 26.60 -1.74 -31.86
CA LEU A 9 26.24 -0.90 -30.72
C LEU A 9 24.85 -1.32 -30.23
N SER A 10 24.78 -2.36 -29.37
CA SER A 10 23.53 -2.71 -28.70
C SER A 10 23.34 -1.82 -27.48
N THR A 11 22.48 -0.83 -27.63
CA THR A 11 22.02 0.11 -26.62
C THR A 11 21.31 -0.59 -25.47
N LEU A 12 21.79 -0.36 -24.26
CA LEU A 12 21.09 -0.63 -23.00
C LEU A 12 19.73 0.12 -23.00
N LEU A 13 18.63 -0.61 -23.12
CA LEU A 13 17.30 -0.10 -22.79
C LEU A 13 17.14 -0.20 -21.27
N ALA A 14 17.39 0.90 -20.57
CA ALA A 14 17.00 1.03 -19.17
C ALA A 14 15.46 1.03 -19.07
N PRO A 15 14.84 0.18 -18.22
CA PRO A 15 13.44 0.36 -17.92
C PRO A 15 13.27 1.67 -17.15
N LEU A 16 12.51 2.60 -17.73
CA LEU A 16 12.00 3.79 -17.05
C LEU A 16 11.10 3.33 -15.90
N VAL A 17 11.67 3.18 -14.71
CA VAL A 17 10.92 3.04 -13.47
C VAL A 17 10.40 4.42 -13.11
N CYS A 18 9.18 4.73 -13.56
CA CYS A 18 8.45 5.90 -13.09
C CYS A 18 8.00 5.66 -11.64
N ALA A 19 8.91 5.83 -10.69
CA ALA A 19 8.53 6.10 -9.31
C ALA A 19 8.05 7.55 -9.24
N ALA A 20 6.81 7.81 -9.65
CA ALA A 20 6.17 9.10 -9.41
C ALA A 20 6.06 9.28 -7.89
N ALA A 21 6.95 10.07 -7.31
CA ALA A 21 6.87 10.42 -5.90
C ALA A 21 5.59 11.25 -5.71
N LEU A 22 4.59 10.65 -5.05
CA LEU A 22 3.33 11.33 -4.72
C LEU A 22 3.62 12.47 -3.74
N SER A 23 3.28 13.70 -4.12
CA SER A 23 3.36 14.85 -3.22
C SER A 23 2.24 14.79 -2.17
N PRO A 24 2.38 15.49 -1.03
CA PRO A 24 1.30 15.61 -0.04
C PRO A 24 -0.02 16.14 -0.63
N ALA A 25 0.06 17.08 -1.56
CA ALA A 25 -1.11 17.61 -2.27
C ALA A 25 -1.80 16.53 -3.12
N ASN A 26 -1.02 15.68 -3.81
CA ASN A 26 -1.56 14.59 -4.62
C ASN A 26 -2.21 13.51 -3.74
N ILE A 27 -1.62 13.22 -2.58
CA ILE A 27 -2.16 12.27 -1.61
C ILE A 27 -3.48 12.78 -1.03
N ASN A 28 -3.54 14.05 -0.62
CA ASN A 28 -4.77 14.64 -0.10
C ASN A 28 -5.85 14.75 -1.20
N ALA A 29 -5.45 14.99 -2.44
CA ALA A 29 -6.35 14.93 -3.60
C ALA A 29 -6.84 13.51 -3.90
N LEU A 30 -6.02 12.47 -3.71
CA LEU A 30 -6.41 11.06 -3.80
C LEU A 30 -7.40 10.69 -2.67
N ALA A 31 -7.12 11.12 -1.44
CA ALA A 31 -8.03 10.96 -0.31
C ALA A 31 -9.38 11.67 -0.54
N ALA A 32 -9.33 12.88 -1.11
CA ALA A 32 -10.51 13.65 -1.52
C ALA A 32 -11.23 13.03 -2.72
N ARG A 33 -10.52 12.41 -3.68
CA ARG A 33 -11.13 11.70 -4.80
C ARG A 33 -11.87 10.45 -4.34
N ASP A 34 -11.29 9.72 -3.38
CA ASP A 34 -11.99 8.63 -2.71
C ASP A 34 -13.24 9.17 -1.95
N ASN A 35 -13.31 10.45 -1.54
CA ASN A 35 -14.42 11.02 -0.71
C ASN A 35 -15.74 11.19 -1.48
N ASN A 36 -15.74 11.02 -2.80
CA ASN A 36 -16.94 11.23 -3.63
C ASN A 36 -17.80 9.97 -3.85
N THR A 37 -17.56 8.88 -3.13
CA THR A 37 -18.43 7.70 -3.11
C THR A 37 -19.20 7.66 -1.79
N GLU A 38 -20.53 7.83 -1.84
CA GLU A 38 -21.45 7.95 -0.69
C GLU A 38 -21.61 6.70 0.21
N ASN A 39 -20.60 5.83 0.28
CA ASN A 39 -20.55 4.73 1.23
C ASN A 39 -19.47 5.05 2.27
N PHE A 40 -19.75 4.79 3.55
CA PHE A 40 -18.77 4.93 4.63
C PHE A 40 -17.43 4.31 4.20
N LYS A 41 -16.39 5.15 4.21
CA LYS A 41 -15.05 4.70 3.81
C LYS A 41 -14.46 3.84 4.90
N ASP A 42 -14.27 2.57 4.59
CA ASP A 42 -13.51 1.68 5.47
C ASP A 42 -12.03 2.13 5.57
N VAL A 43 -11.51 2.93 4.62
CA VAL A 43 -10.11 3.37 4.60
C VAL A 43 -9.93 4.81 4.13
N VAL A 44 -9.13 5.60 4.87
CA VAL A 44 -8.79 6.99 4.53
C VAL A 44 -7.28 7.22 4.59
N GLY A 45 -6.69 7.74 3.51
CA GLY A 45 -5.27 8.10 3.46
C GLY A 45 -5.01 9.57 3.75
N TYR A 46 -3.84 9.86 4.31
CA TYR A 46 -3.38 11.20 4.64
C TYR A 46 -1.90 11.36 4.31
N ALA A 47 -1.51 12.56 3.87
CA ALA A 47 -0.12 12.97 3.92
C ALA A 47 0.15 13.74 5.20
N LEU A 48 1.22 13.37 5.90
CA LEU A 48 1.67 14.03 7.11
C LEU A 48 2.63 15.20 6.77
N PRO A 49 2.79 16.19 7.67
CA PRO A 49 3.60 17.39 7.41
C PRO A 49 5.06 17.11 7.08
N ASP A 50 5.61 15.99 7.55
CA ASP A 50 6.97 15.56 7.29
C ASP A 50 7.12 14.78 5.96
N GLY A 51 6.07 14.66 5.16
CA GLY A 51 6.03 13.93 3.90
C GLY A 51 5.93 12.41 4.05
N THR A 52 5.66 11.91 5.26
CA THR A 52 5.20 10.54 5.47
C THR A 52 3.69 10.44 5.24
N ARG A 53 3.16 9.23 5.32
CA ARG A 53 1.77 8.93 5.04
C ARG A 53 1.13 8.19 6.20
N LYS A 54 -0.17 8.36 6.33
CA LYS A 54 -1.00 7.67 7.30
C LYS A 54 -2.23 7.10 6.61
N ILE A 55 -2.68 5.93 7.03
CA ILE A 55 -3.94 5.33 6.63
C ILE A 55 -4.74 5.08 7.90
N ASP A 56 -5.96 5.60 7.97
CA ASP A 56 -6.95 5.25 8.99
C ASP A 56 -7.90 4.18 8.46
N PHE A 57 -8.17 3.19 9.30
CA PHE A 57 -9.11 2.10 9.04
C PHE A 57 -10.35 2.31 9.90
N TYR A 58 -11.50 2.37 9.25
CA TYR A 58 -12.80 2.53 9.88
C TYR A 58 -13.65 1.27 9.71
N LEU A 59 -14.46 0.99 10.72
CA LEU A 59 -15.51 -0.02 10.68
C LEU A 59 -16.80 0.64 11.16
N ASP A 60 -17.84 0.62 10.34
CA ASP A 60 -19.15 1.20 10.65
C ASP A 60 -19.07 2.65 11.17
N GLY A 61 -18.10 3.41 10.64
CA GLY A 61 -17.85 4.82 11.00
C GLY A 61 -16.99 5.03 12.25
N ALA A 62 -16.62 3.98 12.99
CA ALA A 62 -15.68 4.05 14.11
C ALA A 62 -14.24 3.82 13.62
N LEU A 63 -13.28 4.61 14.13
CA LEU A 63 -11.86 4.38 13.89
C LEU A 63 -11.42 3.12 14.65
N GLU A 64 -10.91 2.12 13.93
CA GLU A 64 -10.42 0.87 14.53
C GLU A 64 -8.91 0.88 14.71
N GLY A 65 -8.19 1.56 13.82
CA GLY A 65 -6.75 1.74 13.93
C GLY A 65 -6.15 2.48 12.76
N SER A 66 -4.84 2.65 12.82
CA SER A 66 -4.09 3.45 11.85
C SER A 66 -2.76 2.79 11.49
N ALA A 67 -2.41 2.79 10.21
CA ALA A 67 -1.04 2.53 9.76
C ALA A 67 -0.34 3.86 9.51
N VAL A 68 0.83 4.07 10.10
CA VAL A 68 1.61 5.31 9.96
C VAL A 68 2.99 4.96 9.42
N GLU A 69 3.38 5.60 8.32
CA GLU A 69 4.74 5.54 7.80
C GLU A 69 5.64 6.36 8.71
N THR A 70 6.63 5.72 9.35
CA THR A 70 7.60 6.38 10.22
C THR A 70 8.97 6.39 9.56
N LYS A 71 9.80 7.38 9.90
CA LYS A 71 11.18 7.48 9.40
C LYS A 71 12.15 7.08 10.50
N ASP A 72 12.97 6.08 10.23
CA ASP A 72 14.13 5.71 11.03
C ASP A 72 15.37 5.79 10.14
N GLY A 73 16.01 6.97 10.12
CA GLY A 73 17.03 7.30 9.13
C GLY A 73 16.47 7.35 7.70
N GLU A 74 17.12 6.64 6.77
CA GLU A 74 16.62 6.47 5.39
C GLU A 74 15.52 5.40 5.26
N ILE A 75 15.34 4.57 6.30
CA ILE A 75 14.39 3.46 6.29
C ILE A 75 13.01 3.99 6.66
N ARG A 76 12.05 3.76 5.77
CA ARG A 76 10.63 3.98 6.09
C ARG A 76 10.06 2.72 6.74
N LYS A 77 9.64 2.83 7.99
CA LYS A 77 8.96 1.79 8.76
C LYS A 77 7.45 2.04 8.74
N VAL A 78 6.69 1.04 9.16
CA VAL A 78 5.25 1.17 9.37
C VAL A 78 4.96 0.85 10.82
N GLU A 79 4.37 1.80 11.53
CA GLU A 79 3.82 1.59 12.86
C GLU A 79 2.31 1.43 12.75
N PHE A 80 1.75 0.47 13.48
CA PHE A 80 0.31 0.28 13.55
C PHE A 80 -0.19 0.71 14.92
N LEU A 81 -1.19 1.59 14.92
CA LEU A 81 -1.81 2.13 16.13
C LEU A 81 -3.23 1.57 16.25
N ASP A 82 -3.66 1.26 17.47
CA ASP A 82 -5.06 0.96 17.73
C ASP A 82 -5.94 2.23 17.71
N ALA A 83 -7.25 2.06 17.88
CA ALA A 83 -8.22 3.16 17.97
C ALA A 83 -7.90 4.23 19.04
N THR A 84 -7.11 3.88 20.07
CA THR A 84 -6.70 4.79 21.14
C THR A 84 -5.38 5.52 20.83
N GLY A 85 -4.72 5.15 19.73
CA GLY A 85 -3.41 5.65 19.35
C GLY A 85 -2.25 4.90 20.02
N ALA A 86 -2.52 3.77 20.68
CA ALA A 86 -1.47 2.96 21.28
C ALA A 86 -0.78 2.10 20.20
N PRO A 87 0.56 2.00 20.20
CA PRO A 87 1.27 1.17 19.25
C PRO A 87 0.99 -0.30 19.50
N ILE A 88 0.64 -1.00 18.43
CA ILE A 88 0.50 -2.46 18.41
C ILE A 88 1.72 -3.03 17.69
N SER A 89 2.44 -3.90 18.39
CA SER A 89 3.47 -4.74 17.77
C SER A 89 2.83 -5.67 16.76
N LEU A 90 3.24 -5.56 15.49
CA LEU A 90 2.75 -6.44 14.43
C LEU A 90 3.21 -7.90 14.64
N ASP A 91 4.33 -8.11 15.33
CA ASP A 91 4.93 -9.43 15.58
C ASP A 91 4.23 -10.18 16.71
N ASP A 92 3.70 -9.47 17.71
CA ASP A 92 3.02 -10.08 18.87
C ASP A 92 1.64 -10.67 18.52
N LEU A 93 1.10 -10.29 17.37
CA LEU A 93 -0.23 -10.70 16.89
C LEU A 93 -0.25 -12.10 16.27
N ASP A 94 0.89 -12.63 15.86
CA ASP A 94 0.98 -14.00 15.34
C ASP A 94 1.12 -15.03 16.48
N THR A 95 1.56 -14.59 17.67
CA THR A 95 1.86 -15.47 18.81
C THR A 95 0.73 -15.50 19.85
N ALA A 96 -0.04 -14.42 19.97
CA ALA A 96 -1.16 -14.33 20.89
C ALA A 96 -2.49 -14.36 20.13
N GLY A 97 -3.28 -15.42 20.34
CA GLY A 97 -4.70 -15.48 19.95
C GLY A 97 -5.62 -14.45 20.65
N GLY A 98 -5.08 -13.28 21.02
CA GLY A 98 -5.71 -12.25 21.84
C GLY A 98 -6.58 -11.25 21.08
N LEU A 99 -6.54 -11.24 19.75
CA LEU A 99 -7.43 -10.40 18.91
C LEU A 99 -8.61 -11.16 18.31
N SER A 100 -8.81 -12.44 18.66
CA SER A 100 -9.89 -13.27 18.12
C SER A 100 -11.31 -12.79 18.47
N LYS A 101 -11.44 -11.78 19.34
CA LYS A 101 -12.73 -11.17 19.73
C LYS A 101 -12.94 -9.75 19.20
N ARG A 102 -11.93 -9.11 18.61
CA ARG A 102 -12.07 -7.79 17.98
C ARG A 102 -12.17 -8.02 16.47
N VAL A 103 -13.40 -7.84 16.00
CA VAL A 103 -13.95 -7.85 14.64
C VAL A 103 -12.98 -8.19 13.49
N SER A 104 -13.40 -9.12 12.62
CA SER A 104 -12.65 -9.61 11.45
C SER A 104 -11.99 -8.52 10.60
N LYS A 105 -12.61 -7.34 10.45
CA LYS A 105 -12.03 -6.19 9.71
C LYS A 105 -10.79 -5.57 10.39
N PHE A 106 -10.68 -5.63 11.72
CA PHE A 106 -9.48 -5.11 12.41
C PHE A 106 -8.28 -6.04 12.21
N GLN A 107 -8.49 -7.36 12.30
CA GLN A 107 -7.46 -8.34 11.91
C GLN A 107 -7.02 -8.17 10.46
N PHE A 108 -7.95 -7.78 9.61
CA PHE A 108 -7.67 -7.49 8.21
C PHE A 108 -6.84 -6.22 8.02
N ALA A 109 -7.13 -5.14 8.74
CA ALA A 109 -6.31 -3.93 8.77
C ALA A 109 -4.87 -4.22 9.22
N ILE A 110 -4.71 -5.09 10.22
CA ILE A 110 -3.40 -5.57 10.68
C ILE A 110 -2.66 -6.32 9.57
N LYS A 111 -3.31 -7.26 8.89
CA LYS A 111 -2.68 -8.00 7.78
C LYS A 111 -2.26 -7.07 6.64
N PHE A 112 -3.09 -6.08 6.33
CA PHE A 112 -2.76 -5.05 5.36
C PHE A 112 -1.57 -4.19 5.81
N ALA A 113 -1.52 -3.81 7.09
CA ALA A 113 -0.39 -3.09 7.66
C ALA A 113 0.91 -3.91 7.60
N LYS A 114 0.85 -5.23 7.85
CA LYS A 114 2.00 -6.14 7.67
C LYS A 114 2.49 -6.17 6.22
N LEU A 115 1.59 -6.19 5.25
CA LEU A 115 1.93 -6.10 3.84
C LEU A 115 2.66 -4.78 3.52
N LEU A 116 2.13 -3.66 4.02
CA LEU A 116 2.77 -2.34 3.89
C LEU A 116 4.14 -2.31 4.57
N ALA A 117 4.31 -2.94 5.73
CA ALA A 117 5.59 -3.06 6.42
C ALA A 117 6.60 -3.90 5.63
N LYS A 118 6.16 -5.04 5.07
CA LYS A 118 6.99 -5.97 4.30
C LYS A 118 7.56 -5.36 3.02
N TYR A 119 6.75 -4.62 2.28
CA TYR A 119 7.13 -4.05 0.98
C TYR A 119 7.44 -2.54 1.03
N GLY A 120 7.26 -1.92 2.19
CA GLY A 120 7.62 -0.55 2.50
C GLY A 120 7.04 0.47 1.52
N LYS A 121 7.84 1.50 1.21
CA LYS A 121 7.43 2.66 0.40
C LYS A 121 6.75 2.26 -0.93
N ARG A 122 7.21 1.19 -1.58
CA ARG A 122 6.66 0.78 -2.89
C ARG A 122 5.23 0.26 -2.77
N ALA A 123 4.90 -0.48 -1.70
CA ALA A 123 3.51 -0.89 -1.48
C ALA A 123 2.62 0.32 -1.18
N TRP A 124 3.08 1.25 -0.36
CA TRP A 124 2.36 2.49 -0.15
C TRP A 124 2.12 3.27 -1.45
N ASP A 125 3.15 3.46 -2.28
CA ASP A 125 3.01 4.15 -3.58
C ASP A 125 1.99 3.44 -4.47
N PHE A 126 2.02 2.11 -4.51
CA PHE A 126 1.09 1.28 -5.28
C PHE A 126 -0.37 1.47 -4.81
N PHE A 127 -0.66 1.30 -3.52
CA PHE A 127 -2.02 1.41 -3.00
C PHE A 127 -2.58 2.83 -3.09
N TYR A 128 -1.74 3.85 -2.92
CA TYR A 128 -2.16 5.23 -3.16
C TYR A 128 -2.40 5.51 -4.65
N CYS A 129 -1.64 4.89 -5.56
CA CYS A 129 -1.85 5.06 -7.00
C CYS A 129 -3.16 4.42 -7.48
N ILE A 130 -3.47 3.19 -7.04
CA ILE A 130 -4.69 2.48 -7.46
C ILE A 130 -5.96 3.00 -6.78
N GLY A 131 -5.81 3.76 -5.68
CA GLY A 131 -6.88 4.21 -4.81
C GLY A 131 -7.02 3.29 -3.59
N LEU A 132 -6.98 3.86 -2.38
CA LEU A 132 -6.93 3.10 -1.14
C LEU A 132 -8.19 2.29 -0.91
N ASN A 133 -9.36 2.85 -1.22
CA ASN A 133 -10.63 2.13 -1.04
C ASN A 133 -10.79 0.97 -2.03
N VAL A 134 -10.28 1.12 -3.26
CA VAL A 134 -10.27 0.02 -4.25
C VAL A 134 -9.26 -1.05 -3.83
N GLY A 135 -8.07 -0.63 -3.42
CA GLY A 135 -7.04 -1.52 -2.88
C GLY A 135 -7.54 -2.29 -1.66
N TRP A 136 -8.27 -1.64 -0.76
CA TRP A 136 -8.89 -2.25 0.42
C TRP A 136 -9.95 -3.28 0.03
N LYS A 137 -10.86 -2.94 -0.89
CA LYS A 137 -11.88 -3.89 -1.37
C LYS A 137 -11.28 -5.15 -1.98
N CYS A 138 -10.12 -5.03 -2.64
CA CYS A 138 -9.39 -6.13 -3.26
C CYS A 138 -8.23 -6.65 -2.41
N SER A 139 -8.15 -6.30 -1.13
CA SER A 139 -6.94 -6.55 -0.35
C SER A 139 -6.77 -8.00 0.08
N ASP A 140 -7.83 -8.82 0.09
CA ASP A 140 -7.72 -10.28 0.33
C ASP A 140 -6.75 -10.91 -0.67
N ASP A 141 -6.94 -10.64 -1.97
CA ASP A 141 -6.07 -11.15 -3.04
C ASP A 141 -4.61 -10.70 -2.86
N PHE A 142 -4.40 -9.43 -2.50
CA PHE A 142 -3.05 -8.89 -2.28
C PHE A 142 -2.38 -9.48 -1.04
N ILE A 143 -3.14 -9.73 0.03
CA ILE A 143 -2.66 -10.34 1.26
C ILE A 143 -2.27 -11.80 1.00
N ASP A 144 -3.07 -12.54 0.25
CA ASP A 144 -2.78 -13.94 -0.12
C ASP A 144 -1.53 -14.04 -1.00
N CYS A 145 -1.39 -13.17 -1.99
CA CYS A 145 -0.16 -13.03 -2.77
C CYS A 145 1.05 -12.71 -1.89
N ALA A 146 0.92 -11.74 -0.98
CA ALA A 146 1.99 -11.32 -0.09
C ALA A 146 2.42 -12.45 0.86
N ALA A 147 1.49 -13.28 1.32
CA ALA A 147 1.76 -14.47 2.12
C ALA A 147 2.62 -15.49 1.34
N GLN A 148 2.42 -15.59 0.03
CA GLN A 148 3.22 -16.42 -0.88
C GLN A 148 4.55 -15.75 -1.32
N GLY A 149 4.82 -14.52 -0.86
CA GLY A 149 6.01 -13.76 -1.22
C GLY A 149 5.88 -12.92 -2.49
N THR A 150 4.72 -12.93 -3.15
CA THR A 150 4.45 -12.15 -4.35
C THR A 150 4.11 -10.70 -3.98
N PRO A 151 4.84 -9.70 -4.49
CA PRO A 151 4.54 -8.31 -4.19
C PRO A 151 3.24 -7.83 -4.86
N PRO A 152 2.57 -6.79 -4.31
CA PRO A 152 1.27 -6.33 -4.80
C PRO A 152 1.25 -5.95 -6.29
N TRP A 153 2.30 -5.30 -6.81
CA TRP A 153 2.38 -4.89 -8.21
C TRP A 153 2.60 -6.03 -9.21
N THR A 154 2.79 -7.27 -8.73
CA THR A 154 2.83 -8.48 -9.58
C THR A 154 1.76 -9.50 -9.21
N CYS A 155 0.90 -9.22 -8.23
CA CYS A 155 -0.17 -10.11 -7.81
C CYS A 155 -1.29 -10.10 -8.86
N ALA A 156 -1.44 -11.18 -9.62
CA ALA A 156 -2.36 -11.22 -10.76
C ALA A 156 -3.82 -11.09 -10.29
N GLU A 157 -4.17 -11.79 -9.23
CA GLU A 157 -5.49 -11.82 -8.60
C GLU A 157 -5.91 -10.42 -8.16
N GLY A 158 -5.06 -9.74 -7.38
CA GLY A 158 -5.33 -8.38 -6.93
C GLY A 158 -5.35 -7.36 -8.07
N ILE A 159 -4.48 -7.51 -9.08
CA ILE A 159 -4.51 -6.65 -10.27
C ILE A 159 -5.81 -6.84 -11.06
N VAL A 160 -6.32 -8.07 -11.19
CA VAL A 160 -7.59 -8.36 -11.86
C VAL A 160 -8.77 -7.78 -11.07
N CYS A 161 -8.77 -7.91 -9.74
CA CYS A 161 -9.83 -7.32 -8.90
C CYS A 161 -9.89 -5.79 -9.03
N VAL A 162 -8.73 -5.11 -9.00
CA VAL A 162 -8.63 -3.65 -9.11
C VAL A 162 -8.89 -3.16 -10.55
N GLY A 163 -8.54 -3.97 -11.55
CA GLY A 163 -8.71 -3.66 -12.97
C GLY A 163 -7.69 -2.65 -13.51
N ALA A 164 -8.14 -1.80 -14.45
CA ALA A 164 -7.26 -0.95 -15.25
C ALA A 164 -6.38 0.03 -14.43
N ALA A 165 -6.79 0.40 -13.21
CA ALA A 165 -5.98 1.25 -12.33
C ALA A 165 -4.69 0.54 -11.90
N ALA A 166 -4.77 -0.74 -11.48
CA ALA A 166 -3.59 -1.50 -11.07
C ALA A 166 -2.58 -1.70 -12.21
N VAL A 167 -3.05 -1.92 -13.44
CA VAL A 167 -2.17 -2.07 -14.62
C VAL A 167 -1.31 -0.82 -14.86
N ARG A 168 -1.83 0.37 -14.54
CA ARG A 168 -1.09 1.64 -14.69
C ARG A 168 -0.14 1.94 -13.53
N CYS A 169 -0.34 1.29 -12.39
CA CYS A 169 0.37 1.57 -11.14
C CYS A 169 1.44 0.53 -10.79
N ARG A 170 1.61 -0.53 -11.60
CA ARG A 170 2.56 -1.62 -11.36
C ARG A 170 4.02 -1.26 -11.68
#